data_AF-B4UZV9-F1
#
_entry.id   AF-B4UZV9-F1
#
_cell.length_a   1.000
_cell.length_b   1.000
_cell.length_c   1.000
_cell.angle_alpha   90.00
_cell.angle_beta   90.00
_cell.angle_gamma   90.00
#
_symmetry.space_group_name_H-M   'P 1'
#
loop_
_entity.id
_entity.type
_entity.pdbx_description
1 polymer ?
#
loop_
_entity_poly.entity_id
_entity_poly.type
_entity_poly.pdbx_seq_one_letter_code
_entity_poly.pdbx_strand_id
1 'polypeptide(L)'
;MIDDFAKDNLHKRLRRDREALLWKLDGLSEYDARRPLTATGTNLLGLVKHVATVEARYFGEVFDRPSPEPLCRWQDSDGSDQWAAENETCGQIVGFYRRTWEHSDATIDELALDAPGHVPWWPEPYADTNLFAIMVHVLGETIRHAGHADILREGVDGRTGMRAEHEQPIDKEARAAYFAKIERAARTATPTTA
;
A
#
# COMPACT_ATOMS: atom_id res chain seq x y z
N MET A 1 -12.86 -9.09 -24.88
CA MET A 1 -14.22 -8.62 -24.50
C MET A 1 -14.43 -8.63 -23.00
N ILE A 2 -14.25 -9.74 -22.26
CA ILE A 2 -14.23 -9.71 -20.78
C ILE A 2 -12.83 -9.41 -20.22
N ASP A 3 -11.78 -9.91 -20.87
CA ASP A 3 -10.40 -9.74 -20.39
C ASP A 3 -9.96 -8.27 -20.42
N ASP A 4 -10.25 -7.55 -21.51
CA ASP A 4 -9.95 -6.11 -21.62
C ASP A 4 -10.67 -5.29 -20.54
N PHE A 5 -11.94 -5.64 -20.26
CA PHE A 5 -12.72 -4.99 -19.21
C PHE A 5 -12.14 -5.29 -17.82
N ALA A 6 -11.78 -6.55 -17.54
CA ALA A 6 -11.19 -6.95 -16.27
C ALA A 6 -9.82 -6.26 -16.06
N LYS A 7 -8.97 -6.25 -17.08
CA LYS A 7 -7.67 -5.59 -17.08
C LYS A 7 -7.81 -4.09 -16.83
N ASP A 8 -8.66 -3.41 -17.59
CA ASP A 8 -8.93 -1.98 -17.41
C ASP A 8 -9.47 -1.65 -16.01
N ASN A 9 -10.38 -2.49 -15.48
CA ASN A 9 -10.94 -2.29 -14.15
C ASN A 9 -9.88 -2.41 -13.04
N LEU A 10 -9.08 -3.48 -13.08
CA LEU A 10 -8.01 -3.72 -12.11
C LEU A 10 -6.95 -2.61 -12.19
N HIS A 11 -6.56 -2.22 -13.40
CA HIS A 11 -5.53 -1.20 -13.62
C HIS A 11 -5.98 0.19 -13.16
N LYS A 12 -7.20 0.61 -13.52
CA LYS A 12 -7.78 1.88 -13.03
C LYS A 12 -7.86 1.91 -11.52
N ARG A 13 -8.24 0.79 -10.91
CA ARG A 13 -8.33 0.71 -9.45
C ARG A 13 -6.96 0.78 -8.79
N LEU A 14 -5.95 0.11 -9.35
CA LEU A 14 -4.58 0.18 -8.87
C LEU A 14 -4.03 1.61 -8.95
N ARG A 15 -4.18 2.31 -10.08
CA ARG A 15 -3.79 3.74 -10.25
C ARG A 15 -4.39 4.64 -9.17
N ARG A 16 -5.68 4.46 -8.89
CA ARG A 16 -6.42 5.24 -7.89
C ARG A 16 -5.98 4.93 -6.46
N ASP A 17 -5.76 3.66 -6.12
CA ASP A 17 -5.40 3.26 -4.76
C ASP A 17 -3.91 3.55 -4.46
N ARG A 18 -3.05 3.59 -5.50
CA ARG A 18 -1.70 4.17 -5.48
C ARG A 18 -1.68 5.65 -5.10
N GLU A 19 -2.54 6.46 -5.75
CA GLU A 19 -2.71 7.88 -5.41
C GLU A 19 -3.18 8.07 -3.97
N ALA A 20 -4.16 7.26 -3.54
CA ALA A 20 -4.67 7.28 -2.18
C ALA A 20 -3.57 7.02 -1.15
N LEU A 21 -2.69 6.03 -1.41
CA LEU A 21 -1.58 5.70 -0.54
C LEU A 21 -0.56 6.84 -0.45
N LEU A 22 -0.17 7.45 -1.58
CA LEU A 22 0.78 8.58 -1.57
C LEU A 22 0.21 9.83 -0.89
N TRP A 23 -1.07 10.12 -1.09
CA TRP A 23 -1.73 11.24 -0.42
C TRP A 23 -1.64 11.15 1.11
N LYS A 24 -1.48 9.94 1.68
CA LYS A 24 -1.25 9.77 3.13
C LYS A 24 0.05 10.37 3.63
N LEU A 25 0.97 10.77 2.75
CA LEU A 25 2.19 11.49 3.12
C LEU A 25 2.05 13.02 3.02
N ASP A 26 1.00 13.54 2.37
CA ASP A 26 0.87 14.96 2.07
C ASP A 26 0.88 15.81 3.34
N GLY A 27 1.71 16.84 3.37
CA GLY A 27 1.83 17.79 4.48
C GLY A 27 2.51 17.24 5.75
N LEU A 28 3.02 16.01 5.74
CA LEU A 28 3.80 15.48 6.86
C LEU A 28 5.23 15.99 6.83
N SER A 29 5.80 16.14 8.03
CA SER A 29 7.23 16.31 8.21
C SER A 29 7.97 15.00 7.89
N GLU A 30 9.28 15.10 7.58
CA GLU A 30 10.13 13.91 7.44
C GLU A 30 10.08 13.01 8.68
N TYR A 31 9.99 13.61 9.87
CA TYR A 31 9.89 12.87 11.12
C TYR A 31 8.55 12.12 11.24
N ASP A 32 7.42 12.80 11.01
CA ASP A 32 6.10 12.18 11.14
C ASP A 32 5.82 11.10 10.10
N ALA A 33 6.43 11.21 8.91
CA ALA A 33 6.35 10.18 7.90
C ALA A 33 7.07 8.89 8.32
N ARG A 34 8.15 8.98 9.12
CA ARG A 34 9.08 7.88 9.42
C ARG A 34 8.97 7.29 10.82
N ARG A 35 8.49 8.08 11.79
CA ARG A 35 8.51 7.66 13.19
C ARG A 35 7.64 6.42 13.39
N PRO A 36 8.04 5.49 14.27
CA PRO A 36 7.18 4.39 14.71
C PRO A 36 5.79 4.88 15.17
N LEU A 37 4.73 4.28 14.62
CA LEU A 37 3.33 4.57 15.01
C LEU A 37 2.63 3.37 15.65
N THR A 38 3.29 2.21 15.66
CA THR A 38 2.81 0.97 16.30
C THR A 38 3.92 0.34 17.13
N ALA A 39 3.56 -0.63 17.97
CA ALA A 39 4.53 -1.40 18.77
C ALA A 39 5.53 -2.19 17.91
N THR A 40 5.18 -2.50 16.66
CA THR A 40 6.05 -3.19 15.69
C THR A 40 6.89 -2.23 14.84
N GLY A 41 6.79 -0.91 15.06
CA GLY A 41 7.56 0.08 14.31
C GLY A 41 6.95 0.51 12.98
N THR A 42 5.74 0.05 12.64
CA THR A 42 5.07 0.42 11.38
C THR A 42 4.88 1.93 11.31
N ASN A 43 5.22 2.51 10.17
CA ASN A 43 5.17 3.95 9.90
C ASN A 43 4.71 4.21 8.45
N LEU A 44 4.27 5.45 8.17
CA LEU A 44 3.63 5.78 6.89
C LEU A 44 4.57 5.68 5.70
N LEU A 45 5.81 6.17 5.82
CA LEU A 45 6.77 6.16 4.73
C LEU A 45 7.25 4.73 4.41
N GLY A 46 7.40 3.91 5.44
CA GLY A 46 7.71 2.49 5.33
C GLY A 46 6.62 1.71 4.58
N LEU A 47 5.34 2.01 4.83
CA LEU A 47 4.25 1.42 4.04
C LEU A 47 4.35 1.77 2.55
N VAL A 48 4.69 3.03 2.22
CA VAL A 48 4.89 3.45 0.82
C VAL A 48 6.08 2.74 0.18
N LYS A 49 7.22 2.69 0.88
CA LYS A 49 8.43 2.01 0.40
C LYS A 49 8.19 0.52 0.14
N HIS A 50 7.48 -0.13 1.06
CA HIS A 50 7.14 -1.55 0.93
C HIS A 50 6.28 -1.80 -0.31
N VAL A 51 5.17 -1.07 -0.47
CA VAL A 51 4.30 -1.25 -1.64
C VAL A 51 5.03 -0.91 -2.94
N ALA A 52 5.89 0.10 -2.95
CA ALA A 52 6.73 0.42 -4.11
C ALA A 52 7.67 -0.73 -4.49
N THR A 53 8.28 -1.38 -3.50
CA THR A 53 9.19 -2.51 -3.69
C THR A 53 8.43 -3.75 -4.18
N VAL A 54 7.29 -4.06 -3.56
CA VAL A 54 6.37 -5.13 -3.96
C VAL A 54 5.96 -4.94 -5.42
N GLU A 55 5.43 -3.77 -5.77
CA GLU A 55 4.95 -3.50 -7.12
C GLU A 55 6.06 -3.60 -8.17
N ALA A 56 7.23 -3.03 -7.91
CA ALA A 56 8.38 -3.10 -8.81
C ALA A 56 8.85 -4.54 -9.05
N ARG A 57 8.88 -5.36 -7.99
CA ARG A 57 9.26 -6.77 -8.08
C ARG A 57 8.23 -7.57 -8.88
N TYR A 58 6.94 -7.43 -8.57
CA TYR A 58 5.89 -8.26 -9.17
C TYR A 58 5.55 -7.89 -10.61
N PHE A 59 5.62 -6.62 -11.02
CA PHE A 59 5.47 -6.26 -12.44
C PHE A 59 6.79 -6.26 -13.22
N GLY A 60 7.90 -6.47 -12.52
CA GLY A 60 9.22 -6.53 -13.10
C GLY A 60 9.76 -7.95 -13.21
N GLU A 61 10.40 -8.42 -12.14
CA GLU A 61 11.13 -9.70 -12.08
C GLU A 61 10.26 -10.91 -12.51
N VAL A 62 8.96 -10.91 -12.16
CA VAL A 62 8.03 -12.02 -12.46
C VAL A 62 7.76 -12.18 -13.96
N PHE A 63 7.97 -11.13 -14.75
CA PHE A 63 7.72 -11.10 -16.20
C PHE A 63 9.01 -10.84 -17.00
N ASP A 64 10.19 -11.06 -16.40
CA ASP A 64 11.50 -10.78 -17.00
C ASP A 64 11.67 -9.32 -17.48
N ARG A 65 11.05 -8.37 -16.77
CA ARG A 65 11.12 -6.93 -17.03
C ARG A 65 11.90 -6.26 -15.90
N PRO A 66 13.18 -5.90 -16.07
CA PRO A 66 13.98 -5.35 -14.97
C PRO A 66 13.32 -4.13 -14.33
N SER A 67 13.27 -4.11 -12.99
CA SER A 67 12.79 -2.99 -12.18
C SER A 67 13.51 -1.68 -12.57
N PRO A 68 12.83 -0.51 -12.47
CA PRO A 68 13.45 0.78 -12.77
C PRO A 68 14.67 1.09 -11.90
N GLU A 69 14.74 0.48 -10.71
CA GLU A 69 15.89 0.55 -9.80
C GLU A 69 16.28 -0.85 -9.29
N PRO A 70 17.57 -1.10 -8.99
CA PRO A 70 17.99 -2.38 -8.42
C PRO A 70 17.31 -2.66 -7.09
N LEU A 71 16.62 -3.79 -7.00
CA LEU A 71 16.08 -4.30 -5.75
C LEU A 71 17.03 -5.33 -5.14
N CYS A 72 17.02 -5.46 -3.82
CA CYS A 72 17.63 -6.63 -3.19
C CYS A 72 16.95 -7.91 -3.73
N ARG A 73 17.70 -9.00 -3.78
CA ARG A 73 17.11 -10.30 -4.11
C ARG A 73 16.07 -10.63 -3.05
N TRP A 74 14.98 -11.27 -3.46
CA TRP A 74 13.92 -11.60 -2.50
C TRP A 74 14.45 -12.46 -1.34
N GLN A 75 15.38 -13.39 -1.61
CA GLN A 75 15.96 -14.27 -0.58
C GLN A 75 16.78 -13.50 0.46
N ASP A 76 17.29 -12.32 0.08
CA ASP A 76 18.10 -11.44 0.93
C ASP A 76 17.24 -10.36 1.61
N SER A 77 15.91 -10.41 1.46
CA SER A 77 14.97 -9.46 2.06
C SER A 77 14.96 -9.61 3.58
N ASP A 78 15.42 -8.58 4.28
CA ASP A 78 15.51 -8.50 5.74
C ASP A 78 14.44 -7.58 6.38
N GLY A 79 13.51 -7.08 5.56
CA GLY A 79 12.49 -6.10 5.97
C GLY A 79 12.95 -4.64 5.89
N SER A 80 14.12 -4.36 5.29
CA SER A 80 14.59 -3.01 5.01
C SER A 80 13.68 -2.19 4.08
N ASP A 81 12.78 -2.84 3.34
CA ASP A 81 11.74 -2.20 2.54
C ASP A 81 10.55 -1.68 3.38
N GLN A 82 10.47 -2.04 4.67
CA GLN A 82 9.37 -1.66 5.56
C GLN A 82 9.63 -0.34 6.32
N TRP A 83 10.78 0.30 6.11
CA TRP A 83 11.14 1.57 6.74
C TRP A 83 12.20 2.32 5.91
N ALA A 84 12.31 3.63 6.13
CA ALA A 84 13.30 4.47 5.46
C ALA A 84 14.57 4.61 6.31
N ALA A 85 15.72 4.28 5.72
CA ALA A 85 17.03 4.49 6.32
C ALA A 85 17.35 5.98 6.54
N GLU A 86 18.33 6.27 7.38
CA GLU A 86 18.71 7.63 7.78
C GLU A 86 19.04 8.53 6.57
N ASN A 87 19.64 7.94 5.52
CA ASN A 87 20.04 8.61 4.30
C ASN A 87 18.98 8.62 3.19
N GLU A 88 17.86 7.93 3.38
CA GLU A 88 16.73 7.98 2.46
C GLU A 88 15.84 9.18 2.82
N THR A 89 15.21 9.81 1.83
CA THR A 89 14.25 10.92 2.00
C THR A 89 12.85 10.50 1.62
N CYS A 90 11.83 11.17 2.16
CA CYS A 90 10.45 10.98 1.74
C CYS A 90 10.33 11.21 0.23
N GLY A 91 10.96 12.26 -0.29
CA GLY A 91 11.00 12.57 -1.72
C GLY A 91 11.64 11.47 -2.58
N GLN A 92 12.72 10.84 -2.12
CA GLN A 92 13.36 9.71 -2.84
C GLN A 92 12.44 8.51 -2.93
N ILE A 93 11.79 8.13 -1.84
CA ILE A 93 10.87 6.97 -1.79
C ILE A 93 9.62 7.23 -2.64
N VAL A 94 9.04 8.44 -2.54
CA VAL A 94 7.92 8.84 -3.40
C VAL A 94 8.34 8.84 -4.87
N GLY A 95 9.53 9.35 -5.18
CA GLY A 95 10.09 9.33 -6.53
C GLY A 95 10.30 7.92 -7.07
N PHE A 96 10.83 7.01 -6.24
CA PHE A 96 10.95 5.60 -6.58
C PHE A 96 9.58 4.99 -6.90
N TYR A 97 8.58 5.22 -6.04
CA TYR A 97 7.25 4.67 -6.27
C TYR A 97 6.61 5.20 -7.56
N ARG A 98 6.80 6.48 -7.90
CA ARG A 98 6.31 7.04 -9.17
C ARG A 98 6.97 6.38 -10.40
N ARG A 99 8.28 6.13 -10.36
CA ARG A 99 8.97 5.36 -11.42
C ARG A 99 8.49 3.91 -11.48
N THR A 100 8.20 3.30 -10.33
CA THR A 100 7.56 1.98 -10.27
C THR A 100 6.19 1.99 -10.95
N TRP A 101 5.38 3.04 -10.80
CA TRP A 101 4.09 3.15 -11.48
C TRP A 101 4.23 3.19 -13.00
N GLU A 102 5.21 3.95 -13.51
CA GLU A 102 5.49 4.01 -14.95
C GLU A 102 5.91 2.63 -15.48
N HIS A 103 6.77 1.93 -14.74
CA HIS A 103 7.21 0.58 -15.09
C HIS A 103 6.05 -0.43 -15.07
N SER A 104 5.26 -0.45 -14.00
CA SER A 104 4.15 -1.39 -13.85
C SER A 104 3.02 -1.10 -14.83
N ASP A 105 2.72 0.17 -15.12
CA ASP A 105 1.77 0.56 -16.15
C ASP A 105 2.23 0.07 -17.53
N ALA A 106 3.51 0.21 -17.87
CA ALA A 106 4.06 -0.30 -19.12
C ALA A 106 3.96 -1.84 -19.21
N THR A 107 4.27 -2.56 -18.14
CA THR A 107 4.10 -4.03 -18.09
C THR A 107 2.63 -4.42 -18.28
N ILE A 108 1.72 -3.76 -17.55
CA ILE A 108 0.29 -4.04 -17.66
C ILE A 108 -0.17 -3.75 -19.08
N ASP A 109 0.15 -2.59 -19.66
CA ASP A 109 -0.34 -2.21 -20.99
C ASP A 109 0.16 -3.17 -22.10
N GLU A 110 1.41 -3.62 -22.03
CA GLU A 110 2.04 -4.47 -23.05
C GLU A 110 1.56 -5.94 -23.02
N LEU A 111 1.37 -6.51 -21.83
CA LEU A 111 1.14 -7.94 -21.68
C LEU A 111 -0.36 -8.32 -21.76
N ALA A 112 -0.66 -9.49 -22.32
CA ALA A 112 -2.00 -10.06 -22.23
C ALA A 112 -2.33 -10.46 -20.79
N LEU A 113 -3.62 -10.52 -20.44
CA LEU A 113 -4.05 -10.79 -19.07
C LEU A 113 -3.68 -12.21 -18.58
N ASP A 114 -3.55 -13.15 -19.51
CA ASP A 114 -3.10 -14.52 -19.29
C ASP A 114 -1.59 -14.71 -19.55
N ALA A 115 -0.83 -13.64 -19.78
CA ALA A 115 0.61 -13.72 -19.99
C ALA A 115 1.28 -14.43 -18.80
N PRO A 116 2.12 -15.45 -19.05
CA PRO A 116 2.72 -16.24 -18.00
C PRO A 116 3.70 -15.41 -17.19
N GLY A 117 3.73 -15.63 -15.88
CA GLY A 117 4.72 -15.10 -14.96
C GLY A 117 5.16 -16.16 -13.97
N HIS A 118 6.34 -15.99 -13.38
CA HIS A 118 6.88 -16.94 -12.40
C HIS A 118 7.30 -16.24 -11.11
N VAL A 119 6.76 -16.70 -9.98
CA VAL A 119 7.04 -16.15 -8.65
C VAL A 119 7.78 -17.19 -7.81
N PRO A 120 9.13 -17.15 -7.76
CA PRO A 120 9.93 -18.24 -7.16
C PRO A 120 9.82 -18.34 -5.63
N TRP A 121 9.16 -17.38 -4.97
CA TRP A 121 8.91 -17.38 -3.53
C TRP A 121 7.48 -17.77 -3.15
N TRP A 122 6.61 -18.02 -4.12
CA TRP A 122 5.29 -18.57 -3.85
C TRP A 122 5.36 -20.09 -3.73
N PRO A 123 4.53 -20.70 -2.85
CA PRO A 123 4.49 -22.14 -2.74
C PRO A 123 3.86 -22.77 -3.98
N GLU A 124 4.32 -23.98 -4.34
CA GLU A 124 3.63 -24.80 -5.34
C GLU A 124 2.19 -25.14 -4.88
N PRO A 125 1.20 -25.21 -5.80
CA PRO A 125 1.31 -25.09 -7.26
C PRO A 125 1.13 -23.66 -7.79
N TYR A 126 1.39 -22.63 -6.99
CA TYR A 126 1.04 -21.24 -7.31
C TYR A 126 2.20 -20.42 -7.92
N ALA A 127 3.43 -20.97 -7.94
CA ALA A 127 4.61 -20.26 -8.42
C ALA A 127 4.50 -19.87 -9.90
N ASP A 128 3.94 -20.76 -10.73
CA ASP A 128 3.56 -20.44 -12.11
C ASP A 128 2.20 -19.75 -12.12
N THR A 129 2.19 -18.51 -12.61
CA THR A 129 1.05 -17.61 -12.51
C THR A 129 0.87 -16.80 -13.79
N ASN A 130 0.02 -15.78 -13.77
CA ASN A 130 -0.18 -14.88 -14.90
C ASN A 130 -0.42 -13.44 -14.47
N LEU A 131 -0.46 -12.53 -15.46
CA LEU A 131 -0.68 -11.10 -15.22
C LEU A 131 -1.95 -10.84 -14.40
N PHE A 132 -3.06 -11.53 -14.67
CA PHE A 132 -4.29 -11.39 -13.88
C PHE A 132 -4.06 -11.60 -12.39
N ALA A 133 -3.45 -12.73 -12.03
CA ALA A 133 -3.19 -13.09 -10.64
C ALA A 133 -2.24 -12.09 -9.97
N ILE A 134 -1.23 -11.60 -10.70
CA ILE A 134 -0.32 -10.56 -10.20
C ILE A 134 -1.04 -9.22 -10.00
N MET A 135 -1.88 -8.78 -10.93
CA MET A 135 -2.68 -7.56 -10.78
C MET A 135 -3.60 -7.63 -9.56
N VAL A 136 -4.24 -8.79 -9.32
CA VAL A 136 -5.07 -9.02 -8.13
C VAL A 136 -4.22 -8.98 -6.86
N HIS A 137 -3.05 -9.63 -6.86
CA HIS A 137 -2.15 -9.67 -5.72
C HIS A 137 -1.66 -8.26 -5.34
N VAL A 138 -1.08 -7.51 -6.28
CA VAL A 138 -0.53 -6.18 -6.03
C VAL A 138 -1.62 -5.17 -5.68
N LEU A 139 -2.81 -5.30 -6.27
CA LEU A 139 -3.96 -4.50 -5.84
C LEU A 139 -4.33 -4.81 -4.38
N GLY A 140 -4.35 -6.09 -3.99
CA GLY A 140 -4.57 -6.53 -2.61
C GLY A 140 -3.57 -5.95 -1.61
N GLU A 141 -2.29 -5.95 -1.96
CA GLU A 141 -1.22 -5.33 -1.16
C GLU A 141 -1.46 -3.82 -1.02
N THR A 142 -1.70 -3.14 -2.14
CA THR A 142 -1.92 -1.69 -2.18
C THR A 142 -3.09 -1.27 -1.29
N ILE A 143 -4.26 -1.93 -1.41
CA ILE A 143 -5.44 -1.58 -0.61
C ILE A 143 -5.28 -1.92 0.86
N ARG A 144 -4.60 -3.03 1.18
CA ARG A 144 -4.33 -3.45 2.56
C ARG A 144 -3.47 -2.39 3.25
N HIS A 145 -2.38 -1.97 2.61
CA HIS A 145 -1.47 -0.98 3.16
C HIS A 145 -2.03 0.44 3.14
N ALA A 146 -2.89 0.80 2.18
CA ALA A 146 -3.66 2.05 2.23
C ALA A 146 -4.61 2.09 3.45
N GLY A 147 -5.28 0.97 3.76
CA GLY A 147 -6.12 0.87 4.97
C GLY A 147 -5.31 0.94 6.27
N HIS A 148 -4.10 0.37 6.31
CA HIS A 148 -3.19 0.60 7.44
C HIS A 148 -2.83 2.09 7.55
N ALA A 149 -2.48 2.73 6.43
CA ALA A 149 -2.12 4.14 6.38
C ALA A 149 -3.27 5.07 6.79
N ASP A 150 -4.54 4.71 6.56
CA ASP A 150 -5.70 5.44 7.07
C ASP A 150 -5.65 5.60 8.59
N ILE A 151 -5.46 4.48 9.31
CA ILE A 151 -5.45 4.45 10.78
C ILE A 151 -4.18 5.13 11.33
N LEU A 152 -3.04 4.91 10.69
CA LEU A 152 -1.79 5.55 11.10
C LEU A 152 -1.85 7.06 10.91
N ARG A 153 -2.39 7.54 9.78
CA ARG A 153 -2.52 8.99 9.52
C ARG A 153 -3.47 9.64 10.51
N GLU A 154 -4.58 8.98 10.82
CA GLU A 154 -5.52 9.43 11.85
C GLU A 154 -4.81 9.69 13.19
N GLY A 155 -3.87 8.82 13.58
CA GLY A 155 -3.10 8.96 14.81
C GLY A 155 -2.04 10.08 14.80
N VAL A 156 -1.67 10.60 13.64
CA VAL A 156 -0.64 11.67 13.51
C VAL A 156 -1.26 13.05 13.66
N ASP A 157 -2.27 13.36 12.85
CA ASP A 157 -2.86 14.70 12.77
C ASP A 157 -4.40 14.69 12.76
N GLY A 158 -5.00 13.52 12.92
CA GLY A 158 -6.45 13.35 12.94
C GLY A 158 -7.10 13.31 11.56
N ARG A 159 -6.36 13.47 10.45
CA ARG A 159 -6.91 13.42 9.09
C ARG A 159 -7.43 12.02 8.77
N THR A 160 -8.60 11.96 8.15
CA THR A 160 -9.26 10.71 7.75
C THR A 160 -9.80 10.82 6.32
N GLY A 161 -10.16 9.68 5.74
CA GLY A 161 -10.75 9.60 4.40
C GLY A 161 -10.06 8.53 3.56
N MET A 162 -10.82 7.88 2.68
CA MET A 162 -10.28 6.83 1.81
C MET A 162 -9.35 7.41 0.72
N ARG A 163 -9.60 8.65 0.30
CA ARG A 163 -8.84 9.38 -0.74
C ARG A 163 -8.90 10.88 -0.47
N ALA A 164 -8.08 11.65 -1.19
CA ALA A 164 -8.02 13.10 -1.07
C ALA A 164 -9.40 13.77 -1.23
N GLU A 165 -10.19 13.36 -2.23
CA GLU A 165 -11.52 13.91 -2.49
C GLU A 165 -12.57 13.52 -1.43
N HIS A 166 -12.27 12.52 -0.60
CA HIS A 166 -13.13 12.07 0.51
C HIS A 166 -12.69 12.63 1.86
N GLU A 167 -11.62 13.42 1.91
CA GLU A 167 -11.18 14.07 3.14
C GLU A 167 -12.26 15.00 3.68
N GLN A 168 -12.60 14.84 4.96
CA GLN A 168 -13.59 15.67 5.64
C GLN A 168 -12.92 16.53 6.70
N PRO A 169 -13.40 17.77 6.91
CA PRO A 169 -12.94 18.60 8.02
C PRO A 169 -13.10 17.90 9.37
N ILE A 170 -12.10 18.05 10.24
CA ILE A 170 -12.11 17.42 11.56
C ILE A 170 -13.00 18.22 12.52
N ASP A 171 -14.21 17.74 12.77
CA ASP A 171 -15.03 18.18 13.90
C ASP A 171 -14.62 17.41 15.17
N LYS A 172 -13.81 18.05 16.01
CA LYS A 172 -13.27 17.42 17.23
C LYS A 172 -14.35 17.12 18.26
N GLU A 173 -15.36 17.97 18.38
CA GLU A 173 -16.43 17.80 19.37
C GLU A 173 -17.35 16.65 18.96
N ALA A 174 -17.81 16.64 17.70
CA ALA A 174 -18.63 15.55 17.17
C ALA A 174 -17.89 14.22 17.24
N ARG A 175 -16.58 14.20 16.93
CA ARG A 175 -15.75 13.01 17.01
C ARG A 175 -15.59 12.49 18.43
N ALA A 176 -15.35 13.37 19.40
CA ALA A 176 -15.28 13.00 20.82
C ALA A 176 -16.61 12.44 21.33
N ALA A 177 -17.73 13.06 20.94
CA ALA A 177 -19.06 12.57 21.29
C ALA A 177 -19.35 11.18 20.68
N TYR A 178 -18.97 10.97 19.42
CA TYR A 178 -19.12 9.68 18.75
C TYR A 178 -18.25 8.59 19.37
N PHE A 179 -16.99 8.91 19.70
CA PHE A 179 -16.11 8.00 20.43
C PHE A 179 -16.71 7.58 21.78
N ALA A 180 -17.19 8.55 22.58
CA ALA A 180 -17.81 8.27 23.88
C ALA A 180 -19.08 7.41 23.76
N LYS A 181 -19.83 7.53 22.66
CA LYS A 181 -20.97 6.66 22.34
C LYS A 181 -20.52 5.22 22.09
N ILE A 182 -19.49 5.01 21.27
CA ILE A 182 -18.95 3.67 20.97
C ILE A 182 -18.40 3.01 22.23
N GLU A 183 -17.60 3.75 23.01
CA GLU A 183 -17.00 3.26 24.25
C GLU A 183 -18.07 2.81 25.26
N ARG A 184 -19.16 3.59 25.38
CA ARG A 184 -20.29 3.21 26.23
C ARG A 184 -20.94 1.92 25.77
N ALA A 185 -21.18 1.77 24.45
CA ALA A 185 -21.75 0.55 23.89
C ALA A 185 -20.86 -0.67 24.15
N ALA A 186 -19.53 -0.54 23.98
CA ALA A 186 -18.57 -1.61 24.25
C ALA A 186 -18.58 -2.03 25.74
N ARG A 187 -18.61 -1.05 26.66
CA ARG A 187 -18.71 -1.32 28.10
C ARG A 187 -20.00 -2.01 28.49
N THR A 188 -21.14 -1.56 27.96
CA THR A 188 -22.45 -2.17 28.23
C THR A 188 -22.55 -3.59 27.69
N ALA A 189 -21.89 -3.90 26.58
CA ALA A 189 -21.87 -5.25 26.01
C ALA A 189 -20.99 -6.24 26.79
N THR A 190 -20.15 -5.76 27.71
CA THR A 190 -19.31 -6.64 28.55
C THR A 190 -20.15 -7.15 29.72
N PRO A 191 -20.53 -8.44 29.78
CA PRO A 191 -21.23 -8.98 30.93
C PRO A 191 -20.34 -8.86 32.16
N THR A 192 -20.91 -8.43 33.29
CA THR A 192 -20.24 -8.47 34.59
C THR A 192 -19.92 -9.93 34.91
N THR A 193 -18.68 -10.36 34.69
CA THR A 193 -18.18 -11.60 35.30
C THR A 193 -18.20 -11.42 36.81
N ALA A 194 -19.18 -12.05 37.45
CA ALA A 194 -19.22 -12.27 38.90
C ALA A 194 -18.29 -13.43 39.28
#